data_AF-A0A5K1FFI3-F1
#
_entry.id   AF-A0A5K1FFI3-F1
#
_cell.length_a   1.000
_cell.length_b   1.000
_cell.length_c   1.000
_cell.angle_alpha   90.00
_cell.angle_beta   90.00
_cell.angle_gamma   90.00
#
_symmetry.space_group_name_H-M   'P 1'
#
loop_
_entity.id
_entity.type
_entity.pdbx_description
1 polymer ?
#
loop_
_entity_poly.entity_id
_entity_poly.type
_entity_poly.pdbx_seq_one_letter_code
_entity_poly.pdbx_strand_id
1 'polypeptide(L)' 'VTKSGDFYVLKGDPDIRLTAKAHKMSKSRGNVINPDDVIDEYGADSLRLYEMFLGPL' A
#
# COMPACT_ATOMS: atom_id res chain seq x y z
N VAL A 1 -2.55 14.15 5.42
CA VAL A 1 -3.22 13.18 6.30
C VAL A 1 -3.51 13.81 7.64
N THR A 2 -4.74 13.70 8.11
CA THR A 2 -5.14 14.15 9.45
C THR A 2 -5.42 12.90 10.27
N LYS A 3 -4.91 12.83 11.51
CA LYS A 3 -5.15 11.69 12.41
C LYS A 3 -6.49 11.89 13.09
N SER A 4 -7.44 10.98 12.89
CA SER A 4 -8.74 10.99 13.57
C SER A 4 -8.85 9.70 14.38
N GLY A 5 -8.57 9.78 15.69
CA GLY A 5 -8.50 8.61 16.57
C GLY A 5 -7.42 7.62 16.14
N ASP A 6 -7.83 6.37 15.87
CA ASP A 6 -6.95 5.24 15.47
C ASP A 6 -6.67 5.17 13.96
N PHE A 7 -7.30 6.02 13.14
CA PHE A 7 -7.20 5.96 11.68
C PHE A 7 -6.68 7.27 11.09
N TYR A 8 -6.01 7.17 9.94
CA TYR A 8 -5.57 8.31 9.16
C TYR A 8 -6.62 8.63 8.10
N VAL A 9 -7.00 9.89 7.94
CA VAL A 9 -7.92 10.35 6.88
C VAL A 9 -7.21 11.30 5.92
N LEU A 10 -7.64 11.31 4.66
CA LEU A 10 -7.15 12.30 3.69
C LEU A 10 -7.60 13.71 4.11
N LYS A 11 -6.72 14.70 3.93
CA LYS A 11 -7.00 16.08 4.37
C LYS A 11 -8.02 16.79 3.47
N GLY A 12 -8.14 16.35 2.22
CA GLY A 12 -9.10 16.87 1.23
C GLY A 12 -10.43 16.12 1.19
N ASP A 13 -10.49 14.92 1.76
CA ASP A 13 -11.70 14.10 1.85
C ASP A 13 -11.63 13.22 3.12
N PRO A 14 -12.37 13.59 4.19
CA PRO A 14 -12.32 12.87 5.45
C PRO A 14 -13.01 11.50 5.44
N ASP A 15 -13.79 11.17 4.41
CA ASP A 15 -14.45 9.85 4.31
C ASP A 15 -13.50 8.76 3.83
N ILE A 16 -12.41 9.15 3.16
CA ILE A 16 -11.39 8.21 2.69
C ILE A 16 -10.44 7.85 3.83
N ARG A 17 -10.66 6.68 4.40
CA ARG A 17 -9.82 6.07 5.43
C ARG A 17 -8.55 5.49 4.82
N LEU A 18 -7.40 5.94 5.32
CA LEU A 18 -6.09 5.44 4.95
C LEU A 18 -5.64 4.38 5.95
N THR A 19 -5.45 3.16 5.45
CA THR A 19 -4.92 2.06 6.23
C THR A 19 -3.45 1.86 5.85
N ALA A 20 -2.53 2.55 6.53
CA ALA A 20 -1.10 2.34 6.34
C ALA A 20 -0.65 1.10 7.16
N LYS A 21 -0.60 -0.07 6.52
CA LYS A 21 -0.08 -1.29 7.16
C LYS A 21 1.45 -1.35 7.02
N ALA A 22 2.17 -0.74 7.95
CA ALA A 22 3.64 -0.84 8.05
C ALA A 22 4.09 -2.18 8.69
N HIS A 23 3.47 -3.30 8.31
CA HIS A 23 3.77 -4.62 8.85
C HIS A 23 4.31 -5.53 7.74
N LYS A 24 5.28 -6.40 8.08
CA LYS A 24 5.79 -7.44 7.17
C LYS A 24 4.62 -8.15 6.49
N MET A 25 4.64 -8.18 5.16
CA MET A 25 3.68 -8.91 4.32
C MET A 25 3.86 -10.41 4.49
N SER A 26 2.79 -11.13 4.83
CA SER A 26 2.78 -12.60 4.85
C SER A 26 1.37 -13.16 4.68
N LYS A 27 1.26 -14.35 4.07
CA LYS A 27 -0.03 -15.05 3.87
C LYS A 27 -0.76 -15.28 5.19
N SER A 28 -0.04 -15.68 6.24
CA SER A 28 -0.59 -15.90 7.59
C SER A 28 -1.21 -14.65 8.22
N ARG A 29 -0.81 -13.45 7.79
CA ARG A 29 -1.30 -12.17 8.31
C ARG A 29 -2.41 -11.58 7.46
N GLY A 30 -2.79 -12.22 6.35
CA GLY A 30 -3.85 -11.73 5.46
C GLY A 30 -3.58 -10.34 4.89
N ASN A 31 -2.32 -9.94 4.76
CA ASN A 31 -1.90 -8.61 4.27
C ASN A 31 -1.05 -8.71 3.00
N VAL A 32 -1.17 -9.80 2.24
CA VAL A 32 -0.54 -9.95 0.93
C VAL A 32 -1.37 -9.19 -0.10
N ILE A 33 -0.69 -8.46 -0.98
CA ILE A 33 -1.26 -7.84 -2.18
C ILE A 33 -0.98 -8.80 -3.34
N ASN A 34 -1.98 -9.08 -4.18
CA ASN A 34 -1.80 -9.92 -5.35
C ASN A 34 -0.99 -9.16 -6.41
N PRO A 35 0.18 -9.67 -6.87
CA PRO A 35 0.95 -8.99 -7.90
C PRO A 35 0.22 -8.90 -9.25
N ASP A 36 -0.65 -9.87 -9.57
CA ASP A 36 -1.37 -9.88 -10.86
C ASP A 36 -2.27 -8.64 -10.99
N ASP A 37 -3.00 -8.28 -9.92
CA ASP A 37 -3.86 -7.09 -9.89
C ASP A 37 -3.05 -5.81 -10.16
N VAL A 38 -1.84 -5.73 -9.60
CA VAL A 38 -0.94 -4.57 -9.77
C VAL A 38 -0.36 -4.54 -11.18
N ILE A 39 -0.06 -5.70 -11.77
CA ILE A 39 0.41 -5.81 -13.16
C ILE A 39 -0.69 -5.41 -14.14
N ASP A 40 -1.92 -5.84 -13.90
CA ASP A 40 -3.06 -5.51 -14.75
C ASP A 40 -3.38 -4.00 -14.72
N GLU A 41 -3.20 -3.35 -13.57
CA GLU A 41 -3.49 -1.92 -13.40
C GLU A 41 -2.33 -1.00 -13.84
N TYR A 42 -1.08 -1.37 -13.53
CA TYR A 42 0.09 -0.48 -13.68
C TYR A 42 1.20 -1.04 -14.58
N GLY A 43 1.15 -2.33 -14.94
CA GLY A 43 2.18 -3.02 -15.72
C GLY A 43 3.35 -3.56 -14.87
N ALA A 44 3.96 -4.64 -15.37
CA ALA A 44 5.03 -5.35 -14.67
C ALA A 44 6.31 -4.53 -14.47
N ASP A 45 6.66 -3.66 -15.42
CA ASP A 45 7.87 -2.84 -15.30
C ASP A 45 7.72 -1.76 -14.23
N SER A 46 6.52 -1.21 -14.05
CA SER A 46 6.21 -0.27 -12.96
C SER A 46 6.42 -0.92 -11.59
N LEU A 47 5.92 -2.14 -11.40
CA LEU A 47 6.11 -2.91 -10.17
C LEU A 47 7.61 -3.15 -9.90
N ARG A 48 8.35 -3.65 -10.89
CA ARG A 48 9.78 -3.98 -10.74
C ARG A 48 10.62 -2.74 -10.44
N LEU A 49 10.40 -1.63 -11.14
CA LEU A 49 11.11 -0.38 -10.88
C LEU A 49 10.78 0.16 -9.51
N TYR A 50 9.50 0.10 -9.10
CA TYR A 50 9.07 0.53 -7.78
C TYR A 50 9.76 -0.28 -6.67
N GLU A 51 9.75 -1.61 -6.75
CA GLU A 51 10.41 -2.48 -5.77
C GLU A 51 11.91 -2.20 -5.65
N MET A 52 12.61 -2.01 -6.78
CA MET A 52 14.05 -1.72 -6.76
C MET A 52 14.35 -0.29 -6.28
N PHE A 53 13.43 0.66 -6.49
CA PHE A 53 13.58 2.05 -6.06
C PHE A 53 13.32 2.25 -4.55
N LEU A 54 12.53 1.37 -3.92
CA LEU A 54 12.32 1.40 -2.46
C LEU A 54 13.62 1.21 -1.65
N GLY A 55 14.71 0.81 -2.31
CA GLY A 55 16.04 0.71 -1.74
C GLY A 55 16.27 -0.62 -1.00
N PRO A 56 17.45 -0.80 -0.38
CA PRO A 56 17.73 -1.98 0.42
C PRO A 56 16.77 -2.00 1.63
N LEU A 57 15.89 -2.99 1.62
CA LEU A 57 14.91 -3.28 2.68
C LEU A 57 15.55 -3.95 3.89
#